data_AF-A0A2I0SCS6-F1
#
_entry.id   AF-A0A2I0SCS6-F1
#
_cell.length_a   1.000
_cell.length_b   1.000
_cell.length_c   1.000
_cell.angle_alpha   90.00
_cell.angle_beta   90.00
_cell.angle_gamma   90.00
#
_symmetry.space_group_name_H-M   'P 1'
#
loop_
_entity.id
_entity.type
_entity.pdbx_description
1 polymer ?
#
loop_
_entity_poly.entity_id
_entity_poly.type
_entity_poly.pdbx_seq_one_letter_code
_entity_poly.pdbx_strand_id
1 'polypeptide(L)' 'MPTPAWQKSSYCGEGEACVHVAGEPASGAIRLTETGDPGGAVLSASPTAFRSLLHALKEDHDRG' A
#
# COMPACT_ATOMS: atom_id res chain seq x y z
N MET A 1 -8.60 -3.87 20.14
CA MET A 1 -7.55 -3.89 19.10
C MET A 1 -7.56 -2.55 18.41
N PRO A 2 -6.44 -1.83 18.28
CA PRO A 2 -6.43 -0.55 17.58
C PRO A 2 -6.72 -0.80 16.09
N THR A 3 -7.66 -0.03 15.53
CA THR A 3 -7.95 -0.04 14.10
C THR A 3 -6.75 0.54 13.35
N PRO A 4 -6.27 -0.09 12.26
CA PRO A 4 -5.19 0.48 11.46
C PRO A 4 -5.60 1.85 10.92
N ALA A 5 -4.74 2.85 11.07
CA ALA A 5 -4.96 4.17 10.51
C ALA A 5 -4.66 4.15 9.00
N TRP A 6 -5.64 3.74 8.20
CA TRP A 6 -5.53 3.70 6.75
C TRP A 6 -5.33 5.09 6.15
N GLN A 7 -4.40 5.19 5.22
CA GLN A 7 -4.13 6.38 4.43
C GLN A 7 -4.45 6.06 2.98
N LYS A 8 -5.35 6.85 2.38
CA LYS A 8 -5.72 6.74 0.97
C LYS A 8 -4.66 7.43 0.11
N SER A 9 -4.29 6.80 -1.01
CA SER A 9 -3.45 7.44 -2.02
C SER A 9 -4.07 8.72 -2.58
N SER A 10 -3.26 9.73 -2.85
CA SER A 10 -3.68 10.96 -3.52
C SER A 10 -4.07 10.76 -4.99
N TYR A 11 -3.64 9.65 -5.60
CA TYR A 11 -3.99 9.27 -6.98
C TYR A 11 -5.30 8.48 -7.08
N CYS A 12 -5.96 8.24 -5.94
CA CYS A 12 -7.27 7.60 -5.91
C CYS A 12 -8.33 8.54 -6.48
N GLY A 13 -8.59 8.37 -7.77
CA GLY A 13 -9.44 9.22 -8.61
C GLY A 13 -9.12 9.08 -10.10
N GLU A 14 -7.92 8.59 -10.44
CA GLU A 14 -7.51 8.30 -11.81
C GLU A 14 -7.68 6.80 -12.09
N GLY A 15 -8.72 6.45 -12.86
CA GLY A 15 -8.92 5.09 -13.39
C GLY A 15 -9.09 3.97 -12.35
N GLU A 16 -9.73 4.23 -11.20
CA GLU A 16 -9.99 3.25 -10.13
C GLU A 16 -8.73 2.68 -9.42
N ALA A 17 -7.54 3.27 -9.62
CA ALA A 17 -6.27 2.81 -9.00
C ALA A 17 -6.12 3.25 -7.53
N CYS A 18 -7.11 2.92 -6.70
CA CYS A 18 -7.20 3.38 -5.31
C CYS A 18 -6.46 2.47 -4.33
N VAL A 19 -5.20 2.81 -4.05
CA VAL A 19 -4.38 2.13 -3.03
C VAL A 19 -4.55 2.76 -1.65
N HIS A 20 -4.63 1.93 -0.62
CA HIS A 20 -4.61 2.30 0.79
C HIS A 20 -3.44 1.63 1.52
N VAL A 21 -2.82 2.37 2.44
CA VAL A 21 -1.67 1.90 3.23
C VAL A 21 -1.91 2.16 4.71
N ALA A 22 -1.55 1.22 5.58
CA ALA A 22 -1.56 1.41 7.02
C ALA A 22 -0.32 0.78 7.68
N GLY A 23 0.21 1.44 8.70
CA GLY A 23 1.09 0.77 9.66
C GLY A 23 0.26 -0.09 10.61
N GLU A 24 0.73 -1.31 10.90
CA GLU A 24 0.13 -2.21 11.88
C GLU A 24 0.99 -2.20 13.15
N PRO A 25 0.58 -1.51 14.23
CA PRO A 25 1.41 -1.30 15.41
C PRO A 25 1.80 -2.58 16.15
N ALA A 26 0.99 -3.64 16.09
CA ALA A 26 1.23 -4.86 16.86
C ALA A 26 2.34 -5.73 16.24
N SER A 27 2.38 -5.82 14.91
CA SER A 27 3.38 -6.59 14.17
C SER A 27 4.52 -5.74 13.60
N GLY A 28 4.36 -4.41 13.55
CA GLY A 28 5.27 -3.51 12.85
C GLY A 28 5.22 -3.65 11.31
N ALA A 29 4.24 -4.37 10.78
CA ALA A 29 4.07 -4.57 9.35
C ALA A 29 3.42 -3.35 8.68
N ILE A 30 3.67 -3.20 7.38
CA ILE A 30 2.94 -2.30 6.50
C ILE A 30 1.87 -3.11 5.79
N ARG A 31 0.62 -2.65 5.88
CA ARG A 31 -0.54 -3.24 5.21
C ARG A 31 -0.88 -2.43 3.97
N LEU A 32 -1.17 -3.13 2.88
CA LEU A 32 -1.62 -2.53 1.62
C LEU A 32 -2.90 -3.20 1.15
N THR A 33 -3.81 -2.42 0.61
CA THR A 33 -5.04 -2.94 -0.02
C THR A 33 -5.48 -2.00 -1.14
N GLU A 34 -6.19 -2.56 -2.12
CA GLU A 34 -6.85 -1.80 -3.18
C GLU A 34 -8.35 -1.75 -2.91
N THR A 35 -9.00 -0.62 -3.22
CA THR A 35 -10.44 -0.41 -2.98
C THR A 35 -11.33 -0.90 -4.13
N GLY A 36 -10.75 -1.22 -5.30
CA GLY A 36 -11.49 -1.74 -6.45
C GLY A 36 -11.91 -3.22 -6.37
N ASP A 37 -11.38 -3.98 -5.42
CA ASP A 37 -11.58 -5.44 -5.37
C ASP A 37 -12.55 -5.87 -4.26
N PRO A 38 -13.70 -6.51 -4.59
CA PRO A 38 -14.66 -7.00 -3.60
C PRO A 38 -14.16 -8.21 -2.78
N GLY A 39 -13.05 -8.82 -3.17
CA GLY A 39 -12.33 -9.85 -2.40
C GLY A 39 -11.24 -9.28 -1.48
N GLY A 40 -10.89 -8.00 -1.62
CA GLY A 40 -10.15 -7.18 -0.65
C GLY A 40 -8.89 -7.83 -0.10
N ALA A 41 -7.96 -8.25 -0.96
CA ALA A 41 -6.70 -8.82 -0.52
C ALA A 41 -5.86 -7.76 0.20
N VAL A 42 -5.61 -7.97 1.50
CA VAL A 42 -4.74 -7.10 2.28
C VAL A 42 -3.35 -7.70 2.40
N LEU A 43 -2.40 -7.17 1.64
CA LEU A 43 -1.00 -7.55 1.69
C LEU A 43 -0.34 -7.06 2.99
N SER A 44 0.59 -7.85 3.52
CA SER A 44 1.46 -7.48 4.64
C SER A 44 2.90 -7.51 4.18
N ALA A 45 3.63 -6.43 4.39
CA ALA A 45 5.05 -6.33 4.11
C ALA A 45 5.82 -5.85 5.34
N SER A 46 7.07 -6.27 5.48
CA SER A 46 7.98 -5.62 6.43
C SER A 46 8.33 -4.20 5.93
N PRO A 47 8.74 -3.28 6.81
CA PRO A 47 9.17 -1.94 6.39
C PRO A 47 10.30 -1.96 5.34
N THR A 48 11.21 -2.93 5.44
CA THR A 48 12.31 -3.12 4.47
C THR A 48 11.78 -3.56 3.11
N ALA A 49 10.91 -4.59 3.08
CA ALA A 49 10.33 -5.07 1.82
C ALA A 49 9.49 -3.97 1.14
N PHE A 50 8.73 -3.20 1.93
CA PHE A 50 7.95 -2.09 1.40
C PHE A 50 8.86 -0.98 0.82
N ARG A 51 9.97 -0.65 1.48
CA ARG A 51 10.95 0.31 0.94
C ARG A 51 11.57 -0.19 -0.37
N SER A 52 11.94 -1.46 -0.46
CA SER A 52 12.47 -2.05 -1.68
C SER A 52 11.47 -2.02 -2.83
N LEU A 53 10.19 -2.30 -2.55
CA LEU A 53 9.12 -2.17 -3.55
C LEU A 53 9.03 -0.72 -4.07
N LEU A 54 9.01 0.27 -3.19
CA LEU A 54 8.96 1.69 -3.59
C LEU A 54 10.17 2.10 -4.43
N HIS A 55 11.36 1.56 -4.15
CA HIS A 55 12.55 1.83 -4.96
C HIS A 55 12.40 1.27 -6.37
N ALA A 56 12.03 0.00 -6.49
CA ALA A 56 11.85 -0.67 -7.77
C ALA A 56 10.77 0.02 -8.63
N LEU A 57 9.65 0.42 -8.04
CA LEU A 57 8.57 1.11 -8.76
C LEU A 57 8.99 2.50 -9.28
N LYS A 58 9.83 3.23 -8.53
CA LYS A 58 10.34 4.52 -8.98
C LYS A 58 11.33 4.35 -10.14
N GLU A 59 12.25 3.40 -10.01
CA GLU A 59 13.21 3.07 -11.07
C GLU A 59 12.53 2.62 -12.36
N ASP A 60 11.40 1.90 -12.26
CA ASP A 60 10.59 1.50 -13.41
C ASP A 60 9.90 2.72 -14.05
N HIS A 61 9.31 3.61 -13.24
CA HIS A 61 8.67 4.83 -13.73
C HIS A 61 9.66 5.75 -14.47
N ASP A 62 10.90 5.91 -13.97
CA ASP A 62 11.93 6.73 -14.60
C ASP A 62 12.44 6.17 -15.95
N ARG A 63 12.14 4.89 -16.25
CA ARG A 63 12.51 4.23 -17.52
C ARG A 63 11.42 4.30 -18.59
N GLY A 64 10.21 4.72 -18.21
CA GLY A 64 9.02 4.79 -19.07
C GLY A 64 8.92 6.05 -19.92
#